data_AF-A0A7J9VF28-F1
#
_entry.id   AF-A0A7J9VF28-F1
#
_cell.length_a   1.000
_cell.length_b   1.000
_cell.length_c   1.000
_cell.angle_alpha   90.00
_cell.angle_beta   90.00
_cell.angle_gamma   90.00
#
_symmetry.space_group_name_H-M   'P 1'
#
loop_
_entity.id
_entity.type
_entity.pdbx_description
1 polymer ?
#
loop_
_entity_poly.entity_id
_entity_poly.type
_entity_poly.pdbx_seq_one_letter_code
_entity_poly.pdbx_strand_id
1 'polypeptide(L)'
;MDQRRSEHNPVREPIRSPWVWVVMTLIILAGTPLYLPSGVVEPLVFGLPYWVVLSVFFTLAFSAFTSWLCLRKWNLVEQQEEAAVEDGGSTWKI
;
A
#
# COMPACT_ATOMS: atom_id res chain seq x y z
N MET A 1 -26.36 7.27 -33.97
CA MET A 1 -25.37 6.23 -33.59
C MET A 1 -24.19 6.96 -32.98
N ASP A 2 -24.34 7.39 -31.73
CA ASP A 2 -23.29 8.13 -31.02
C ASP A 2 -22.47 7.16 -30.17
N GLN A 3 -21.25 6.90 -30.63
CA GLN A 3 -20.22 6.26 -29.82
C GLN A 3 -19.81 7.21 -28.69
N ARG A 4 -20.56 7.21 -27.59
CA ARG A 4 -20.08 7.72 -26.29
C ARG A 4 -18.87 6.86 -25.91
N ARG A 5 -17.66 7.36 -26.18
CA ARG A 5 -16.41 6.77 -25.72
C ARG A 5 -16.54 6.47 -24.24
N SER A 6 -16.56 5.20 -23.88
CA SER A 6 -16.20 4.77 -22.55
C SER A 6 -14.70 5.04 -22.40
N GLU A 7 -14.37 6.25 -21.91
CA GLU A 7 -13.05 6.56 -21.37
C GLU A 7 -12.77 5.53 -20.28
N HIS A 8 -12.10 4.45 -20.67
CA HIS A 8 -11.70 3.35 -19.82
C HIS A 8 -10.56 3.87 -18.93
N ASN A 9 -10.88 4.69 -17.93
CA ASN A 9 -9.89 5.06 -16.93
C ASN A 9 -9.61 3.78 -16.14
N PRO A 10 -8.46 3.11 -16.37
CA PRO A 10 -8.26 1.79 -15.83
C PRO A 10 -8.24 1.94 -14.31
N VAL A 11 -9.24 1.33 -13.65
CA VAL A 11 -9.31 1.20 -12.20
C VAL A 11 -7.95 0.67 -11.74
N ARG A 12 -7.14 1.57 -11.17
CA ARG A 12 -5.72 1.29 -10.91
C ARG A 12 -5.64 0.60 -9.56
N GLU A 13 -5.88 -0.71 -9.59
CA GLU A 13 -5.81 -1.53 -8.39
C GLU A 13 -4.42 -1.40 -7.73
N PRO A 14 -4.36 -1.17 -6.41
CA PRO A 14 -3.10 -1.00 -5.70
C PRO A 14 -2.12 -2.18 -5.92
N ILE A 15 -2.65 -3.40 -6.09
CA ILE A 15 -1.87 -4.63 -6.31
C ILE A 15 -1.16 -4.68 -7.67
N ARG A 16 -1.67 -3.92 -8.67
CA ARG A 16 -1.07 -3.81 -10.01
C ARG A 16 0.06 -2.80 -10.09
N SER A 17 0.35 -2.08 -9.00
CA SER A 17 1.49 -1.18 -8.93
C SER A 17 2.74 -1.96 -8.50
N PRO A 18 3.70 -2.24 -9.39
CA PRO A 18 4.90 -3.02 -9.04
C PRO A 18 5.74 -2.33 -7.94
N TRP A 19 5.61 -1.01 -7.80
CA TRP A 19 6.28 -0.24 -6.76
C TRP A 19 5.85 -0.64 -5.34
N VAL A 20 4.58 -1.04 -5.14
CA VAL A 20 4.07 -1.49 -3.84
C VAL A 20 4.80 -2.76 -3.39
N TRP A 21 5.01 -3.68 -4.33
CA TRP A 21 5.74 -4.93 -4.08
C TRP A 21 7.21 -4.66 -3.77
N VAL A 22 7.87 -3.75 -4.50
CA VAL A 22 9.27 -3.37 -4.22
C VAL A 22 9.44 -2.83 -2.81
N VAL A 23 8.58 -1.88 -2.40
CA VAL A 23 8.64 -1.30 -1.05
C VAL A 23 8.33 -2.35 0.02
N MET A 24 7.33 -3.20 -0.21
CA MET A 24 6.95 -4.27 0.71
C MET A 24 8.09 -5.29 0.90
N THR A 25 8.67 -5.78 -0.19
CA THR A 25 9.82 -6.70 -0.13
C THR A 25 11.02 -6.06 0.55
N LEU A 26 11.30 -4.78 0.29
CA LEU A 26 12.39 -4.06 0.93
C LEU A 26 12.19 -3.92 2.44
N ILE A 27 10.98 -3.60 2.90
CA ILE A 27 10.64 -3.53 4.32
C ILE A 27 10.82 -4.90 5.00
N ILE A 28 10.39 -5.98 4.35
CA ILE A 28 10.53 -7.34 4.88
C ILE A 28 12.01 -7.75 4.96
N LEU A 29 12.78 -7.51 3.89
CA LEU A 29 14.21 -7.84 3.86
C LEU A 29 15.03 -6.99 4.83
N ALA A 30 14.67 -5.72 5.01
CA ALA A 30 15.37 -4.85 5.96
C ALA A 30 14.97 -5.14 7.41
N GLY A 31 13.74 -5.58 7.66
CA GLY A 31 13.27 -6.00 8.98
C GLY A 31 13.74 -7.39 9.41
N THR A 32 14.22 -8.21 8.47
CA THR A 32 14.74 -9.55 8.75
C THR A 32 16.27 -9.54 8.69
N PRO A 33 16.96 -9.66 9.84
CA PRO A 33 18.42 -9.69 9.89
C PRO A 33 18.97 -11.04 9.37
N LEU A 34 18.77 -11.36 8.09
CA LEU A 34 19.24 -12.59 7.44
C LEU A 34 20.76 -12.60 7.18
N TYR A 35 21.42 -11.48 7.47
CA TYR A 35 22.84 -11.22 7.21
C TYR A 35 23.70 -11.23 8.48
N LEU A 36 23.10 -11.41 9.66
CA LEU A 36 23.84 -11.46 10.92
C LEU A 36 24.35 -12.88 11.17
N PRO A 37 25.66 -13.09 11.41
CA PRO A 37 26.18 -14.39 11.81
C PRO A 37 25.53 -14.84 13.13
N SER A 38 25.29 -16.15 13.25
CA SER A 38 24.76 -16.80 14.45
C SER A 38 25.70 -16.59 15.64
N GLY A 39 25.54 -15.47 16.34
CA GLY A 39 26.37 -15.13 17.52
C GLY A 39 26.51 -13.63 17.79
N VAL A 40 26.11 -12.75 16.87
CA VAL A 40 26.23 -11.30 17.05
C VAL A 40 25.02 -10.77 17.83
N VAL A 41 25.09 -10.85 19.16
CA VAL A 41 24.11 -10.26 20.10
C VAL A 41 24.44 -8.78 20.39
N GLU A 42 25.65 -8.35 20.02
CA GLU A 42 26.10 -6.97 20.15
C GLU A 42 25.93 -6.20 18.83
N PRO A 43 25.50 -4.92 18.86
CA PRO A 43 25.20 -4.11 20.03
C PRO A 43 23.79 -4.37 20.60
N LEU A 44 23.68 -4.32 21.94
CA LEU A 44 22.40 -4.27 22.63
C LEU A 44 21.92 -2.82 22.76
N VAL A 45 20.69 -2.57 22.31
CA VAL A 45 19.97 -1.30 22.44
C VAL A 45 18.90 -1.50 23.52
N PHE A 46 19.00 -0.77 24.64
CA PHE A 46 18.10 -0.94 25.81
C PHE A 46 18.02 -2.38 26.38
N GLY A 47 19.08 -3.17 26.22
CA GLY A 47 19.10 -4.58 26.68
C GLY A 47 18.45 -5.58 25.72
N LEU A 48 17.97 -5.10 24.56
CA LEU A 48 17.54 -5.94 23.44
C LEU A 48 18.59 -5.90 22.33
N PRO A 49 18.81 -7.00 21.60
CA PRO A 49 19.65 -6.95 20.40
C PRO A 49 19.13 -5.88 19.43
N TYR A 50 20.03 -5.11 18.80
CA TYR A 50 19.63 -4.02 17.89
C TYR A 50 18.66 -4.49 16.79
N TRP A 51 18.83 -5.74 16.34
CA TRP A 51 18.00 -6.33 15.31
C TRP A 51 16.53 -6.48 15.75
N VAL A 52 16.26 -6.68 17.05
CA VAL A 52 14.88 -6.72 17.58
C VAL A 52 14.21 -5.35 17.42
N VAL A 53 14.91 -4.28 17.81
CA VAL A 53 14.42 -2.90 17.68
C VAL A 53 14.16 -2.57 16.21
N LEU A 54 15.06 -3.00 15.33
CA LEU A 54 14.94 -2.82 13.89
C LEU A 54 13.72 -3.58 13.32
N SER A 55 13.51 -4.84 13.72
CA SER A 55 12.34 -5.62 13.29
C SER A 55 11.02 -5.01 13.76
N VAL A 56 10.96 -4.49 15.00
CA VAL A 56 9.78 -3.78 15.51
C VAL A 56 9.50 -2.53 14.70
N PHE A 57 10.53 -1.73 14.43
CA PHE A 57 10.40 -0.53 13.60
C PHE A 57 9.87 -0.86 12.20
N PHE A 58 10.42 -1.87 11.53
CA PHE A 58 9.96 -2.28 10.20
C PHE A 58 8.56 -2.89 10.21
N THR A 59 8.15 -3.54 11.31
CA THR A 59 6.77 -4.02 11.47
C THR A 59 5.78 -2.86 11.55
N LEU A 60 6.13 -1.83 12.32
CA LEU A 60 5.32 -0.60 12.38
C LEU A 60 5.28 0.12 11.04
N ALA A 61 6.43 0.22 10.35
CA ALA A 61 6.51 0.80 9.01
C ALA A 61 5.66 0.03 8.00
N PHE A 62 5.69 -1.31 8.04
CA PHE A 62 4.86 -2.18 7.21
C PHE A 62 3.37 -1.95 7.46
N SER A 63 2.96 -1.95 8.74
CA SER A 63 1.58 -1.69 9.13
C SER A 63 1.11 -0.33 8.63
N ALA A 64 1.87 0.73 8.91
CA ALA A 64 1.55 2.09 8.47
C ALA A 64 1.49 2.22 6.94
N PHE A 65 2.43 1.59 6.23
CA PHE A 65 2.43 1.56 4.77
C PHE A 65 1.17 0.90 4.21
N THR A 66 0.76 -0.22 4.80
CA THR A 66 -0.45 -0.95 4.38
C THR A 66 -1.71 -0.14 4.69
N SER A 67 -1.82 0.45 5.88
CA SER A 67 -2.92 1.36 6.22
C SER A 67 -2.98 2.57 5.28
N TRP A 68 -1.84 3.17 4.94
CA TRP A 68 -1.77 4.27 3.98
C TRP A 68 -2.21 3.84 2.58
N LEU A 69 -1.80 2.66 2.12
CA LEU A 69 -2.25 2.11 0.84
C LEU A 69 -3.77 1.92 0.80
N CYS A 70 -4.35 1.35 1.85
CA CYS A 70 -5.80 1.22 1.96
C CYS A 70 -6.47 2.60 1.85
N LEU A 71 -6.05 3.59 2.62
CA LEU A 71 -6.67 4.92 2.60
C LEU A 71 -6.50 5.67 1.27
N ARG A 72 -5.31 5.59 0.64
CA ARG A 72 -4.97 6.40 -0.54
C ARG A 72 -5.31 5.75 -1.86
N LYS A 73 -5.26 4.41 -1.93
CA LYS A 73 -5.40 3.65 -3.18
C LYS A 73 -6.68 2.83 -3.25
N TRP A 74 -7.34 2.51 -2.13
CA TRP A 74 -8.62 1.81 -2.14
C TRP A 74 -9.81 2.76 -2.40
N ASN A 75 -9.74 4.00 -1.92
CA ASN A 75 -10.80 5.02 -2.06
C ASN A 75 -10.92 5.64 -3.47
N LEU A 76 -10.38 4.97 -4.49
CA LEU A 76 -10.50 5.42 -5.90
C LEU A 76 -11.73 4.82 -6.59
N VAL A 77 -12.21 3.66 -6.11
CA VAL A 77 -13.34 2.94 -6.72
C VAL A 77 -14.67 3.61 -6.34
N GLU A 78 -14.85 3.94 -5.06
CA GLU A 78 -16.10 4.52 -4.53
C GLU A 78 -16.38 5.92 -5.11
N GLN A 79 -15.37 6.77 -5.21
CA GLN A 79 -15.51 8.10 -5.82
C GLN A 79 -15.87 8.05 -7.32
N GLN A 80 -15.37 7.05 -8.06
CA GLN A 80 -15.73 6.87 -9.47
C GLN A 80 -17.16 6.32 -9.63
N GLU A 81 -17.58 5.41 -8.75
CA GLU A 81 -18.95 4.87 -8.76
C GLU A 81 -19.97 5.95 -8.37
N GLU A 82 -19.69 6.75 -7.33
CA GLU A 82 -20.56 7.86 -6.91
C GLU A 82 -20.67 8.94 -8.00
N ALA A 83 -19.57 9.32 -8.66
CA ALA A 83 -19.60 10.28 -9.76
C ALA A 83 -20.38 9.77 -10.98
N ALA A 84 -20.30 8.46 -11.28
CA ALA A 84 -21.08 7.84 -12.35
C ALA A 84 -22.59 7.79 -12.02
N VAL A 85 -22.95 7.59 -10.75
CA VAL A 85 -24.34 7.64 -10.27
C VAL A 85 -24.89 9.06 -10.32
N GLU A 86 -24.09 10.07 -9.97
CA GLU A 86 -24.50 11.49 -10.05
C GLU A 86 -24.73 11.95 -11.50
N ASP A 87 -23.85 11.55 -12.43
CA ASP A 87 -23.97 11.87 -13.85
C ASP A 87 -25.16 11.12 -14.50
N GLY A 88 -25.37 9.85 -14.14
CA GLY A 88 -26.57 9.09 -14.52
C GLY A 88 -27.86 9.66 -13.92
N GLY A 89 -27.79 10.20 -12.71
CA GLY A 89 -28.88 10.87 -12.01
C GLY A 89 -29.31 12.21 -12.62
N SER A 90 -28.40 12.88 -13.32
CA SER A 90 -28.70 14.13 -14.05
C SER A 90 -29.52 13.85 -15.33
N THR A 91 -29.27 12.72 -15.98
CA THR A 91 -29.89 12.40 -17.29
C THR A 91 -31.37 12.04 -17.28
N TRP A 92 -31.95 11.62 -16.14
CA TRP A 92 -33.39 11.34 -16.03
C TRP A 92 -34.23 12.56 -15.62
N LYS A 93 -33.56 13.67 -15.25
CA LYS A 93 -34.20 14.90 -14.74
C LYS A 93 -34.62 15.89 -15.84
N ILE A 94 -34.57 15.49 -17.12
CA ILE A 94 -34.95 16.29 -18.29
C ILE A 94 -36.29 15.81 -18.85
#